data_AF-A0A6I3SP90-F1
#
_entry.id   AF-A0A6I3SP90-F1
#
_cell.length_a   1.000
_cell.length_b   1.000
_cell.length_c   1.000
_cell.angle_alpha   90.00
_cell.angle_beta   90.00
_cell.angle_gamma   90.00
#
_symmetry.space_group_name_H-M   'P 1'
#
loop_
_entity.id
_entity.type
_entity.pdbx_description
1 polymer ?
#
loop_
_entity_poly.entity_id
_entity_poly.type
_entity_poly.pdbx_seq_one_letter_code
_entity_poly.pdbx_strand_id
1 'polypeptide(L)'
;MMEMIMIQVRVWIRKLSACALMIVLLVGIYATTVSSSPKEAIKKYVFLKGHFFQAMNLTIESTEINDDYYGHQFIVRGYRESKSEIIFFYLKQNVDGWYVVSAGTGP
;
A
#
# COMPACT_ATOMS: atom_id res chain seq x y z
N MET A 1 -4.42 47.06 -4.09
CA MET A 1 -3.30 46.08 -4.16
C MET A 1 -3.50 44.94 -3.16
N MET A 2 -3.77 45.22 -1.88
CA MET A 2 -3.94 44.20 -0.82
C MET A 2 -5.15 43.26 -1.04
N GLU A 3 -6.32 43.78 -1.44
CA GLU A 3 -7.51 42.98 -1.78
C GLU A 3 -7.27 41.95 -2.90
N MET A 4 -6.53 42.35 -3.93
CA MET A 4 -6.20 41.50 -5.07
C MET A 4 -5.30 40.32 -4.68
N ILE A 5 -4.37 40.54 -3.74
CA ILE A 5 -3.50 39.48 -3.20
C ILE A 5 -4.32 38.49 -2.37
N MET A 6 -5.23 38.98 -1.52
CA MET A 6 -6.08 38.11 -0.70
C MET A 6 -7.00 37.21 -1.53
N ILE A 7 -7.54 37.72 -2.64
CA ILE A 7 -8.36 36.92 -3.57
C ILE A 7 -7.54 35.81 -4.21
N GLN A 8 -6.33 36.12 -4.70
CA GLN A 8 -5.44 35.12 -5.30
C GLN A 8 -5.09 34.02 -4.29
N VAL A 9 -4.69 34.39 -3.06
CA VAL A 9 -4.36 33.43 -1.99
C VAL A 9 -5.54 32.50 -1.68
N ARG A 10 -6.77 33.03 -1.57
CA ARG A 10 -7.97 32.21 -1.37
C ARG A 10 -8.21 31.21 -2.51
N VAL A 11 -7.96 31.61 -3.76
CA VAL A 11 -8.06 30.72 -4.92
C VAL A 11 -7.01 29.60 -4.86
N TRP A 12 -5.76 29.92 -4.52
CA TRP A 12 -4.69 28.93 -4.35
C TRP A 12 -5.00 27.91 -3.25
N ILE A 13 -5.48 28.38 -2.09
CA ILE A 13 -5.87 27.50 -0.98
C ILE A 13 -6.99 26.54 -1.40
N ARG A 14 -8.01 27.03 -2.11
CA ARG A 14 -9.11 26.19 -2.62
C ARG A 14 -8.62 25.13 -3.60
N LYS A 15 -7.72 25.49 -4.52
CA LYS A 15 -7.12 24.54 -5.48
C LYS A 15 -6.29 23.47 -4.76
N LEU A 16 -5.44 23.87 -3.81
CA LEU A 16 -4.63 22.95 -3.01
C LEU A 16 -5.50 21.98 -2.22
N SER A 17 -6.57 22.48 -1.60
CA SER A 17 -7.52 21.65 -0.85
C SER A 17 -8.23 20.64 -1.74
N ALA A 18 -8.64 21.05 -2.95
CA ALA A 18 -9.27 20.16 -3.92
C ALA A 18 -8.30 19.07 -4.40
N CYS A 19 -7.03 19.39 -4.66
CA CYS A 19 -6.02 18.41 -5.01
C CYS A 19 -5.79 17.41 -3.87
N ALA A 20 -5.70 17.88 -2.62
CA ALA A 20 -5.55 17.01 -1.46
C ALA A 20 -6.75 16.05 -1.31
N LEU A 21 -7.97 16.57 -1.45
CA LEU A 21 -9.19 15.76 -1.41
C LEU A 21 -9.18 14.68 -2.51
N MET A 22 -8.76 15.05 -3.72
CA MET A 22 -8.67 14.11 -4.84
C MET A 22 -7.67 12.98 -4.56
N ILE A 23 -6.50 13.30 -4.00
CA ILE A 23 -5.49 12.29 -3.63
C ILE A 23 -6.06 11.34 -2.58
N VAL A 24 -6.73 11.86 -1.55
CA VAL A 24 -7.36 11.03 -0.51
C VAL A 24 -8.41 10.09 -1.11
N LEU A 25 -9.24 10.58 -2.04
CA LEU A 25 -10.22 9.75 -2.74
C LEU A 25 -9.55 8.66 -3.58
N LEU A 26 -8.50 8.98 -4.33
CA LEU A 26 -7.77 8.00 -5.15
C LEU A 26 -7.11 6.93 -4.30
N VAL A 27 -6.48 7.32 -3.18
CA VAL A 27 -5.89 6.36 -2.23
C VAL A 27 -6.97 5.50 -1.59
N GLY A 28 -8.13 6.08 -1.24
CA GLY A 28 -9.28 5.35 -0.72
C GLY A 28 -9.80 4.30 -1.71
N ILE A 29 -10.01 4.69 -2.97
CA ILE A 29 -10.42 3.77 -4.03
C ILE A 29 -9.39 2.66 -4.18
N TYR A 30 -8.12 2.99 -4.32
CA TYR A 30 -7.03 2.02 -4.44
C TYR A 30 -6.97 1.06 -3.24
N ALA A 31 -7.17 1.56 -2.02
CA ALA A 31 -7.22 0.75 -0.81
C ALA A 31 -8.36 -0.26 -0.82
N THR A 32 -9.46 0.02 -1.51
CA THR A 32 -10.60 -0.90 -1.66
C THR A 32 -10.52 -1.81 -2.89
N THR A 33 -9.72 -1.46 -3.90
CA THR A 33 -9.57 -2.27 -5.13
C THR A 33 -8.97 -3.63 -4.84
N VAL A 34 -9.56 -4.70 -5.35
CA VAL A 34 -9.06 -6.03 -5.07
C VAL A 34 -7.77 -6.33 -5.83
N SER A 35 -6.91 -7.17 -5.26
CA SER A 35 -5.64 -7.56 -5.88
C SER A 35 -5.82 -8.87 -6.66
N SER A 36 -5.52 -8.82 -7.96
CA SER A 36 -5.69 -9.96 -8.86
C SER A 36 -4.60 -11.02 -8.69
N SER A 37 -3.45 -10.64 -8.13
CA SER A 37 -2.32 -11.52 -7.88
C SER A 37 -1.72 -11.33 -6.47
N PRO A 38 -1.00 -12.34 -5.95
CA PRO A 38 -0.27 -12.22 -4.69
C PRO A 38 0.71 -11.04 -4.69
N LYS A 39 1.37 -10.81 -5.83
CA LYS A 39 2.34 -9.71 -6.00
C LYS A 39 1.66 -8.35 -5.86
N GLU A 40 0.49 -8.17 -6.44
CA GLU A 40 -0.29 -6.93 -6.29
C GLU A 40 -0.73 -6.71 -4.85
N ALA A 41 -1.19 -7.76 -4.17
CA ALA A 41 -1.61 -7.67 -2.77
C ALA A 41 -0.46 -7.23 -1.85
N ILE A 42 0.73 -7.82 -2.03
CA ILE A 42 1.93 -7.44 -1.28
C ILE A 42 2.34 -6.00 -1.58
N LYS A 43 2.43 -5.61 -2.86
CA LYS A 43 2.80 -4.23 -3.24
C LYS A 43 1.81 -3.21 -2.69
N LYS A 44 0.52 -3.51 -2.77
CA LYS A 44 -0.56 -2.68 -2.23
C LYS A 44 -0.44 -2.55 -0.71
N TYR A 45 -0.20 -3.64 0.01
CA TYR A 45 0.02 -3.61 1.46
C TYR A 45 1.17 -2.67 1.83
N VAL A 46 2.33 -2.83 1.18
CA VAL A 46 3.52 -1.99 1.43
C VAL A 46 3.27 -0.53 1.08
N PHE A 47 2.57 -0.27 -0.03
CA PHE A 47 2.18 1.08 -0.44
C PHE A 47 1.27 1.74 0.60
N LEU A 48 0.24 1.05 1.08
CA LEU A 48 -0.72 1.57 2.05
C LEU A 48 -0.12 1.79 3.45
N LYS A 49 1.00 1.12 3.76
CA LYS A 49 1.82 1.39 4.94
C LYS A 49 2.71 2.65 4.80
N GLY A 50 2.64 3.36 3.67
CA GLY A 50 3.41 4.58 3.41
C GLY A 50 4.78 4.34 2.80
N HIS A 51 5.11 3.10 2.44
CA HIS A 51 6.41 2.73 1.88
C HIS A 51 6.38 2.71 0.34
N PHE A 52 5.98 3.84 -0.26
CA PHE A 52 5.71 3.97 -1.70
C PHE A 52 6.86 3.50 -2.59
N PHE A 53 8.10 3.92 -2.31
CA PHE A 53 9.27 3.55 -3.11
C PHE A 53 9.67 2.09 -2.95
N GLN A 54 9.45 1.51 -1.77
CA GLN A 54 9.78 0.12 -1.51
C GLN A 54 8.81 -0.80 -2.26
N ALA A 55 7.51 -0.48 -2.27
CA ALA A 55 6.49 -1.22 -3.01
C ALA A 55 6.81 -1.40 -4.51
N MET A 56 7.52 -0.44 -5.11
CA MET A 56 7.91 -0.50 -6.53
C MET A 56 9.13 -1.40 -6.79
N ASN A 57 9.96 -1.64 -5.77
CA ASN A 57 11.26 -2.33 -5.88
C ASN A 57 11.30 -3.64 -5.10
N LEU A 58 10.15 -4.28 -4.86
CA LEU A 58 10.08 -5.56 -4.15
C LEU A 58 10.49 -6.73 -5.05
N THR A 59 11.31 -7.61 -4.50
CA THR A 59 11.48 -8.98 -5.01
C THR A 59 10.55 -9.89 -4.24
N ILE A 60 9.68 -10.62 -4.95
CA ILE A 60 8.63 -11.45 -4.34
C ILE A 60 8.76 -12.87 -4.88
N GLU A 61 9.02 -13.81 -3.98
CA GLU A 61 9.22 -15.23 -4.27
C GLU A 61 8.15 -16.05 -3.52
N SER A 62 7.50 -16.97 -4.24
CA SER A 62 6.57 -17.92 -3.62
C SER A 62 7.37 -19.02 -2.94
N THR A 63 6.89 -19.47 -1.78
CA THR A 63 7.41 -20.68 -1.12
C THR A 63 6.49 -21.87 -1.37
N GLU A 64 6.85 -23.04 -0.86
CA GLU A 64 5.98 -24.22 -0.81
C GLU A 64 5.16 -24.29 0.50
N ILE A 65 5.38 -23.33 1.42
CA ILE A 65 4.72 -23.32 2.73
C ILE A 65 3.32 -22.72 2.58
N ASN A 66 2.32 -23.52 2.93
CA ASN A 66 0.94 -23.08 3.07
C ASN A 66 0.46 -23.40 4.49
N ASP A 67 0.17 -22.36 5.26
CA ASP A 67 -0.32 -22.46 6.63
C ASP A 67 -1.85 -22.39 6.63
N ASP A 68 -2.53 -23.33 7.28
CA ASP A 68 -4.01 -23.37 7.28
C ASP A 68 -4.63 -22.09 7.87
N TYR A 69 -3.95 -21.47 8.85
CA TYR A 69 -4.39 -20.26 9.52
C TYR A 69 -3.99 -18.99 8.76
N TYR A 70 -2.74 -18.88 8.33
CA TYR A 70 -2.19 -17.66 7.71
C TYR A 70 -2.24 -17.65 6.17
N GLY A 71 -2.33 -18.81 5.54
CA GLY A 71 -2.34 -18.98 4.08
C GLY A 71 -0.95 -19.22 3.50
N HIS A 72 -0.81 -18.92 2.20
CA HIS A 72 0.39 -19.21 1.44
C HIS A 72 1.50 -18.21 1.76
N GLN A 73 2.70 -18.72 2.07
CA GLN A 73 3.84 -17.90 2.44
C GLN A 73 4.64 -17.44 1.21
N PHE A 74 5.03 -16.17 1.23
CA PHE A 74 5.92 -15.52 0.28
C PHE A 74 7.12 -14.93 1.00
N ILE A 75 8.28 -15.02 0.35
CA ILE A 75 9.51 -14.32 0.74
C ILE A 75 9.56 -13.01 -0.04
N VAL A 76 9.68 -11.90 0.68
CA VAL A 76 9.71 -10.55 0.13
C VAL A 76 11.00 -9.87 0.54
N ARG A 77 11.73 -9.32 -0.41
CA ARG A 77 12.96 -8.56 -0.17
C ARG A 77 12.78 -7.11 -0.59
N GLY A 78 13.45 -6.20 0.12
CA GLY A 78 13.38 -4.76 -0.16
C GLY A 78 12.27 -4.01 0.58
N TYR A 79 11.56 -4.67 1.50
CA TYR A 79 10.60 -4.01 2.40
C TYR A 79 11.15 -3.95 3.83
N ARG A 80 11.37 -2.73 4.34
CA ARG A 80 11.82 -2.46 5.70
C ARG A 80 10.80 -1.60 6.42
N GLU A 81 10.27 -2.12 7.52
CA GLU A 81 9.40 -1.40 8.44
C GLU A 81 10.20 -1.07 9.70
N SER A 82 10.30 0.23 10.01
CA SER A 82 11.15 0.73 11.10
C SER A 82 12.63 0.31 10.96
N LYS A 83 13.09 -0.64 11.77
CA LYS A 83 14.50 -1.09 11.82
C LYS A 83 14.70 -2.52 11.31
N SER A 84 13.63 -3.22 10.93
CA SER A 84 13.67 -4.63 10.56
C SER A 84 13.19 -4.83 9.13
N GLU A 85 13.86 -5.71 8.39
CA GLU A 85 13.35 -6.16 7.10
C GLU A 85 12.19 -7.11 7.34
N ILE A 86 11.06 -6.84 6.70
CA ILE A 86 9.86 -7.67 6.76
C ILE A 86 9.93 -8.62 5.58
N ILE A 87 10.26 -9.88 5.87
CA ILE A 87 10.65 -10.86 4.86
C ILE A 87 9.50 -11.82 4.56
N PHE A 88 8.64 -12.12 5.53
CA PHE A 88 7.57 -13.09 5.37
C PHE A 88 6.22 -12.42 5.22
N PHE A 89 5.50 -12.82 4.17
CA PHE A 89 4.14 -12.42 3.89
C PHE A 89 3.27 -13.66 3.75
N TYR A 90 2.13 -13.67 4.42
CA TYR A 90 1.14 -14.73 4.33
C TYR A 90 -0.12 -14.20 3.67
N LEU A 91 -0.54 -14.87 2.61
CA LEU A 91 -1.64 -14.43 1.77
C LEU A 91 -2.72 -15.50 1.66
N LYS A 92 -3.96 -15.05 1.59
CA LYS A 92 -5.11 -15.87 1.22
C LYS A 92 -5.76 -15.31 -0.03
N GLN A 93 -6.44 -16.21 -0.74
CA GLN A 93 -7.30 -15.87 -1.86
C GLN A 93 -8.75 -16.10 -1.44
N ASN A 94 -9.60 -15.10 -1.64
CA ASN A 94 -11.06 -15.24 -1.57
C ASN A 94 -11.68 -15.03 -2.96
N VAL A 95 -13.01 -14.98 -3.02
CA VAL A 95 -13.76 -14.77 -4.26
C VAL A 95 -13.37 -13.45 -4.95
N ASP A 96 -13.06 -12.43 -4.14
CA ASP A 96 -12.73 -11.10 -4.64
C ASP A 96 -11.28 -11.04 -5.15
N GLY A 97 -10.35 -11.74 -4.50
CA GLY A 97 -8.96 -11.88 -4.91
C GLY A 97 -7.98 -12.11 -3.76
N TRP A 98 -6.75 -11.66 -3.92
CA TRP A 98 -5.66 -11.88 -2.97
C TRP A 98 -5.59 -10.79 -1.91
N TYR A 99 -5.31 -11.18 -0.67
CA TYR A 99 -5.09 -10.24 0.42
C TYR A 99 -4.02 -10.75 1.39
N VAL A 100 -3.31 -9.82 2.02
CA VAL A 100 -2.30 -10.11 3.05
C VAL A 100 -3.01 -10.36 4.38
N VAL A 101 -2.81 -11.55 4.95
CA VAL A 101 -3.29 -11.92 6.28
C VAL A 101 -2.32 -11.46 7.34
N SER A 102 -1.02 -11.67 7.11
CA SER A 102 0.04 -11.30 8.04
C SER A 102 1.32 -10.96 7.29
N ALA A 103 2.09 -10.01 7.83
CA ALA A 103 3.42 -9.67 7.37
C ALA A 103 4.32 -9.44 8.58
N GLY A 104 5.52 -10.01 8.56
CA GLY A 104 6.43 -9.90 9.68
C GLY A 104 7.83 -10.42 9.39
N THR A 105 8.64 -10.41 10.45
CA THR A 105 9.90 -11.15 10.51
C THR A 105 9.69 -12.64 10.76
N GLY A 106 8.43 -13.05 11.01
CA GLY A 106 8.01 -14.35 11.54
C GLY A 106 7.83 -14.29 13.07
N PRO A 107 7.39 -15.38 13.74
CA PRO A 107 8.32 -16.06 14.65
C PRO A 107 9.59 -16.48 13.90
#